data_AF-A0A7C4H8M8-F1
#
_entry.id   AF-A0A7C4H8M8-F1
#
_cell.length_a   1.000
_cell.length_b   1.000
_cell.length_c   1.000
_cell.angle_alpha   90.00
_cell.angle_beta   90.00
_cell.angle_gamma   90.00
#
_symmetry.space_group_name_H-M   'P 1'
#
loop_
_entity.id
_entity.type
_entity.pdbx_description
1 polymer ?
#
loop_
_entity_poly.entity_id
_entity_poly.type
_entity_poly.pdbx_seq_one_letter_code
_entity_poly.pdbx_strand_id
1 'polypeptide(L)'
;MKESKEGGRSAIQRKTRRPIPRWEDIVEQVYGRINWYATRFIIFSVVGMVVGVIGIIYGVLAYYFLVNPLTTINPVTVAIYYEINPAMIFTLKTSGLQEISVFLGVFIGIGSIVASLVLLAWGIFWRRKVDAHSIF
;
A
#
# COMPACT_ATOMS: atom_id res chain seq x y z
N MET A 1 57.15 54.55 5.77
CA MET A 1 56.86 55.77 4.98
C MET A 1 56.08 55.35 3.73
N LYS A 2 54.81 55.79 3.63
CA LYS A 2 53.88 55.81 2.47
C LYS A 2 53.59 54.46 1.78
N GLU A 3 52.47 53.78 2.02
CA GLU A 3 51.05 54.06 1.66
C GLU A 3 50.78 54.06 0.14
N SER A 4 49.99 53.08 -0.34
CA SER A 4 48.91 53.20 -1.35
C SER A 4 48.32 51.80 -1.57
N LYS A 5 47.21 51.42 -0.95
CA LYS A 5 45.80 51.65 -1.37
C LYS A 5 45.41 51.02 -2.71
N GLU A 6 44.21 50.46 -2.69
CA GLU A 6 43.36 49.96 -3.79
C GLU A 6 43.58 48.48 -4.18
N GLY A 7 42.55 47.65 -4.33
CA GLY A 7 41.13 47.95 -4.41
C GLY A 7 40.30 46.71 -4.17
N GLY A 8 39.14 46.93 -3.54
CA GLY A 8 38.09 45.94 -3.49
C GLY A 8 37.65 45.58 -4.90
N ARG A 9 37.50 44.28 -5.14
CA ARG A 9 36.55 43.79 -6.13
C ARG A 9 35.66 42.81 -5.41
N SER A 10 34.50 43.32 -4.99
CA SER A 10 33.35 42.49 -4.73
C SER A 10 33.14 41.62 -5.97
N ALA A 11 33.42 40.32 -5.84
CA ALA A 11 32.94 39.33 -6.76
C ALA A 11 31.42 39.24 -6.56
N ILE A 12 30.71 40.25 -7.08
CA ILE A 12 29.30 40.12 -7.40
C ILE A 12 29.27 39.02 -8.45
N GLN A 13 29.12 37.78 -8.00
CA GLN A 13 28.72 36.66 -8.86
C GLN A 13 27.48 37.16 -9.58
N ARG A 14 27.64 37.54 -10.85
CA ARG A 14 26.52 37.79 -11.74
C ARG A 14 25.77 36.47 -11.78
N LYS A 15 24.73 36.38 -10.96
CA LYS A 15 23.73 35.31 -10.99
C LYS A 15 23.25 35.26 -12.42
N THR A 16 23.78 34.31 -13.19
CA THR A 16 23.41 34.06 -14.58
C THR A 16 21.89 33.98 -14.57
N ARG A 17 21.23 34.94 -15.23
CA ARG A 17 19.77 34.91 -15.37
C ARG A 17 19.47 33.56 -16.01
N ARG A 18 18.78 32.69 -15.26
CA ARG A 18 18.33 31.41 -15.80
C ARG A 18 17.50 31.74 -17.04
N PRO A 19 17.76 31.11 -18.19
CA PRO A 19 16.93 31.32 -19.37
C PRO A 19 15.47 31.08 -18.96
N ILE A 20 14.58 31.98 -19.39
CA ILE A 20 13.15 31.86 -19.13
C ILE A 20 12.73 30.56 -19.83
N PRO A 21 12.27 29.53 -19.08
CA PRO A 21 11.94 28.24 -19.66
C PRO A 21 10.83 28.40 -20.69
N ARG A 22 10.95 27.73 -21.83
CA ARG A 22 9.86 27.70 -22.80
C ARG A 22 8.73 26.86 -22.24
N TRP A 23 7.50 27.11 -22.70
CA TRP A 23 6.35 26.31 -22.30
C TRP A 23 6.55 24.83 -22.60
N GLU A 24 7.24 24.50 -23.69
CA GLU A 24 7.65 23.13 -24.05
C GLU A 24 8.46 22.46 -22.91
N ASP A 25 9.50 23.14 -22.40
CA ASP A 25 10.37 22.62 -21.34
C ASP A 25 9.61 22.37 -20.03
N ILE A 26 8.66 23.25 -19.70
CA ILE A 26 7.83 23.14 -18.50
C ILE A 26 6.89 21.93 -18.62
N VAL A 27 6.25 21.77 -19.77
CA VAL A 27 5.30 20.69 -20.05
C VAL A 27 6.00 19.34 -20.05
N GLU A 28 7.18 19.24 -20.68
CA GLU A 28 7.99 18.03 -20.68
C GLU A 28 8.44 17.65 -19.25
N GLN A 29 8.82 18.64 -18.44
CA GLN A 29 9.15 18.41 -17.03
C GLN A 29 7.96 17.91 -16.21
N VAL A 30 6.73 18.36 -16.51
CA VAL A 30 5.50 17.89 -15.85
C VAL A 30 5.16 16.47 -16.30
N TYR A 31 5.18 16.18 -17.60
CA TYR A 31 4.94 14.84 -18.13
C TYR A 31 5.92 13.81 -17.54
N GLY A 32 7.21 14.15 -17.46
CA GLY A 32 8.22 13.31 -16.83
C GLY A 32 7.92 12.99 -15.36
N ARG A 33 7.46 13.97 -14.58
CA ARG A 33 7.05 13.74 -13.19
C ARG A 33 5.82 12.85 -13.10
N ILE A 34 4.80 13.08 -13.92
CA ILE A 34 3.57 12.26 -13.91
C ILE A 34 3.89 10.81 -14.26
N ASN A 35 4.74 10.56 -15.26
CA ASN A 35 5.16 9.21 -15.63
C ASN A 35 5.93 8.50 -14.49
N TRP A 36 6.80 9.24 -13.79
CA TRP A 36 7.54 8.75 -12.63
C TRP A 36 6.62 8.37 -11.45
N TYR A 37 5.53 9.13 -11.23
CA TYR A 37 4.49 8.81 -10.25
C TYR A 37 3.64 7.61 -10.70
N ALA A 38 3.19 7.59 -11.95
CA ALA A 38 2.36 6.50 -12.49
C ALA A 38 3.06 5.14 -12.37
N THR A 39 4.35 5.09 -12.69
CA THR A 39 5.16 3.87 -12.53
C THR A 39 5.22 3.40 -11.08
N ARG A 40 5.39 4.31 -10.11
CA ARG A 40 5.38 3.97 -8.68
C ARG A 40 4.02 3.47 -8.20
N PHE A 41 2.94 4.08 -8.66
CA PHE A 41 1.59 3.62 -8.32
C PHE A 41 1.31 2.20 -8.82
N ILE A 42 1.80 1.84 -10.01
CA ILE A 42 1.72 0.47 -10.52
C ILE A 42 2.49 -0.50 -9.62
N ILE A 43 3.71 -0.14 -9.20
CA ILE A 43 4.51 -0.98 -8.29
C ILE A 43 3.79 -1.16 -6.95
N PHE A 44 3.27 -0.09 -6.35
CA PHE A 44 2.51 -0.19 -5.09
C PHE A 44 1.25 -1.05 -5.23
N SER A 45 0.58 -0.98 -6.38
CA SER A 45 -0.56 -1.85 -6.68
C SER A 45 -0.16 -3.33 -6.71
N VAL A 46 0.94 -3.68 -7.38
CA VAL A 46 1.41 -5.08 -7.42
C VAL A 46 1.76 -5.58 -6.03
N VAL A 47 2.44 -4.76 -5.22
CA VAL A 47 2.75 -5.11 -3.82
C VAL A 47 1.48 -5.29 -2.99
N GLY A 48 0.52 -4.37 -3.11
CA GLY A 48 -0.77 -4.47 -2.43
C GLY A 48 -1.55 -5.73 -2.81
N MET A 49 -1.50 -6.12 -4.09
CA MET A 49 -2.15 -7.32 -4.58
C MET A 49 -1.53 -8.59 -3.97
N VAL A 50 -0.21 -8.66 -3.89
CA VAL A 50 0.51 -9.79 -3.26
C VAL A 50 0.15 -9.90 -1.78
N VAL A 51 0.17 -8.78 -1.05
CA VAL A 51 -0.22 -8.73 0.36
C VAL A 51 -1.69 -9.16 0.53
N GLY A 52 -2.57 -8.74 -0.37
CA GLY A 52 -3.98 -9.10 -0.33
C GLY A 52 -4.24 -10.58 -0.55
N VAL A 53 -3.57 -11.18 -1.53
CA VAL A 53 -3.65 -12.63 -1.77
C VAL A 53 -3.15 -13.41 -0.55
N ILE A 54 -2.02 -13.00 0.04
CA ILE A 54 -1.49 -13.62 1.28
C ILE A 54 -2.52 -13.51 2.41
N GLY A 55 -3.14 -12.34 2.60
CA GLY A 55 -4.16 -12.12 3.62
C GLY A 55 -5.39 -13.01 3.46
N ILE A 56 -5.88 -13.19 2.22
CA ILE A 56 -7.00 -14.09 1.92
C ILE A 56 -6.63 -15.54 2.22
N ILE A 57 -5.47 -16.01 1.72
CA ILE A 57 -5.00 -17.38 1.96
C ILE A 57 -4.91 -17.63 3.46
N TYR A 58 -4.29 -16.70 4.21
CA TYR A 58 -4.16 -16.82 5.65
C TYR A 58 -5.51 -16.82 6.37
N GLY A 59 -6.44 -15.96 5.97
CA GLY A 59 -7.80 -15.92 6.53
C GLY A 59 -8.56 -17.22 6.29
N VAL A 60 -8.49 -17.79 5.09
CA VAL A 60 -9.14 -19.06 4.74
C VAL A 60 -8.52 -20.24 5.50
N LEU A 61 -7.19 -20.30 5.56
CA LEU A 61 -6.49 -21.31 6.36
C LEU A 61 -6.84 -21.20 7.85
N ALA A 62 -6.85 -19.99 8.40
CA ALA A 62 -7.22 -19.77 9.80
C ALA A 62 -8.66 -20.20 10.08
N TYR A 63 -9.60 -19.92 9.16
CA TYR A 63 -10.97 -20.42 9.27
C TYR A 63 -11.02 -21.96 9.26
N TYR A 64 -10.34 -22.59 8.30
CA TYR A 64 -10.37 -24.06 8.16
C TYR A 64 -9.74 -24.80 9.34
N PHE A 65 -8.58 -24.35 9.82
CA PHE A 65 -7.84 -25.03 10.87
C PHE A 65 -8.28 -24.67 12.29
N LEU A 66 -8.78 -23.44 12.51
CA LEU A 66 -9.10 -22.99 13.86
C LEU A 66 -10.60 -22.89 14.16
N VAL A 67 -11.48 -22.69 13.17
CA VAL A 67 -12.94 -22.59 13.39
C VAL A 67 -13.65 -23.91 13.15
N ASN A 68 -13.16 -24.72 12.20
CA ASN A 68 -13.82 -25.95 11.77
C ASN A 68 -13.67 -27.22 12.65
N PRO A 69 -12.81 -27.32 13.68
CA PRO A 69 -12.80 -28.53 14.51
C PRO A 69 -14.05 -28.66 15.39
N LEU A 70 -14.86 -27.58 15.54
CA LEU A 70 -16.02 -27.55 16.46
C LEU A 70 -17.37 -27.68 15.76
N THR A 71 -17.50 -27.22 14.51
CA THR A 71 -18.75 -27.29 13.74
C THR A 71 -19.04 -28.67 13.15
N THR A 72 -18.03 -29.54 13.11
CA THR A 72 -18.12 -30.88 12.52
C THR A 72 -18.43 -31.97 13.56
N ILE A 73 -18.40 -31.63 14.85
CA ILE A 73 -18.71 -32.57 15.94
C ILE A 73 -20.19 -32.43 16.29
N ASN A 74 -20.93 -33.55 16.28
CA ASN A 74 -22.33 -33.61 16.69
C ASN A 74 -22.49 -32.95 18.08
N PRO A 75 -23.45 -32.02 18.27
CA PRO A 75 -23.66 -31.33 19.55
C PRO A 75 -23.84 -32.27 20.75
N VAL A 76 -24.33 -33.49 20.51
CA VAL A 76 -24.47 -34.53 21.55
C VAL A 76 -23.11 -35.04 22.02
N THR A 77 -22.16 -35.29 21.10
CA THR A 77 -20.81 -35.75 21.44
C THR A 77 -20.05 -34.67 22.20
N VAL A 78 -20.25 -33.40 21.83
CA VAL A 78 -19.68 -32.23 22.49
C VAL A 78 -20.20 -32.11 23.94
N ALA A 79 -21.50 -32.25 24.16
CA ALA A 79 -22.11 -32.22 25.49
C ALA A 79 -21.57 -33.33 26.41
N ILE A 80 -21.48 -34.55 25.90
CA ILE A 80 -20.98 -35.71 26.67
C ILE A 80 -19.49 -35.55 27.01
N TYR A 81 -18.67 -35.01 26.10
CA TYR A 81 -17.25 -34.75 26.38
C TYR A 81 -17.03 -33.65 27.45
N TYR A 82 -17.93 -32.66 27.58
CA TYR A 82 -17.84 -31.64 28.63
C TYR A 82 -18.23 -32.14 30.01
N GLU A 83 -19.19 -33.05 30.07
CA GLU A 83 -19.62 -33.64 31.33
C GLU A 83 -18.51 -34.49 31.95
N ILE A 84 -17.64 -35.07 31.11
CA ILE A 84 -16.54 -35.94 31.52
C ILE A 84 -15.24 -35.14 31.82
N ASN A 85 -15.01 -33.99 31.18
CA ASN A 85 -13.78 -33.22 31.39
C ASN A 85 -13.98 -31.68 31.29
N PRO A 86 -14.23 -30.98 32.43
CA PRO A 86 -14.58 -29.56 32.44
C PRO A 86 -13.43 -28.61 32.08
N ALA A 87 -12.18 -29.10 32.03
CA ALA A 87 -11.02 -28.29 31.66
C ALA A 87 -11.01 -27.85 30.18
N MET A 88 -11.77 -28.52 29.31
CA MET A 88 -11.82 -28.20 27.88
C MET A 88 -12.68 -26.98 27.52
N ILE A 89 -13.45 -26.43 28.47
CA ILE A 89 -14.28 -25.24 28.26
C ILE A 89 -13.42 -24.02 27.90
N PHE A 90 -12.18 -23.96 28.40
CA PHE A 90 -11.24 -22.87 28.13
C PHE A 90 -10.67 -22.89 26.71
N THR A 91 -10.54 -24.07 26.11
CA THR A 91 -10.11 -24.26 24.71
C THR A 91 -11.22 -24.00 23.68
N LEU A 92 -12.47 -23.92 24.12
CA LEU A 92 -13.64 -23.91 23.23
C LEU A 92 -14.39 -22.59 23.16
N LYS A 93 -14.11 -21.69 24.09
CA LYS A 93 -14.38 -20.28 23.88
C LYS A 93 -13.39 -19.81 22.82
N THR A 94 -13.80 -19.84 21.54
CA THR A 94 -13.17 -19.02 20.51
C THR A 94 -13.08 -17.62 21.11
N SER A 95 -11.88 -17.28 21.55
CA SER A 95 -11.64 -16.01 22.21
C SER A 95 -12.03 -14.97 21.16
N GLY A 96 -12.81 -13.94 21.48
CA GLY A 96 -13.23 -12.94 20.48
C GLY A 96 -12.05 -12.41 19.65
N LEU A 97 -10.84 -12.41 20.22
CA LEU A 97 -9.55 -12.21 19.55
C LEU A 97 -9.33 -13.05 18.27
N GLN A 98 -9.73 -14.32 18.27
CA GLN A 98 -9.56 -15.25 17.16
C GLN A 98 -10.53 -14.96 16.01
N GLU A 99 -11.82 -14.75 16.31
CA GLU A 99 -12.81 -14.33 15.31
C GLU A 99 -12.44 -12.97 14.71
N ILE A 100 -11.97 -12.03 15.54
CA ILE A 100 -11.42 -10.74 15.10
C ILE A 100 -10.20 -10.95 14.20
N SER A 101 -9.30 -11.89 14.50
CA SER A 101 -8.11 -12.14 13.67
C SER A 101 -8.45 -12.69 12.27
N VAL A 102 -9.42 -13.61 12.19
CA VAL A 102 -9.89 -14.17 10.90
C VAL A 102 -10.59 -13.10 10.09
N PHE A 103 -11.48 -12.33 10.74
CA PHE A 103 -12.15 -11.19 10.10
C PHE A 103 -11.15 -10.16 9.58
N LEU A 104 -10.16 -9.80 10.39
CA LEU A 104 -9.14 -8.82 10.03
C LEU A 104 -8.29 -9.30 8.84
N GLY A 105 -7.89 -10.58 8.81
CA GLY A 105 -7.14 -11.17 7.70
C GLY A 105 -7.91 -11.11 6.38
N VAL A 106 -9.19 -11.50 6.39
CA VAL A 106 -10.06 -11.44 5.20
C VAL A 106 -10.33 -10.00 4.78
N PHE A 107 -10.59 -9.09 5.74
CA PHE A 107 -10.85 -7.69 5.48
C PHE A 107 -9.64 -6.96 4.86
N ILE A 108 -8.45 -7.17 5.41
CA ILE A 108 -7.20 -6.63 4.84
C ILE A 108 -6.94 -7.26 3.48
N GLY A 109 -7.17 -8.56 3.32
CA GLY A 109 -7.02 -9.28 2.06
C GLY A 109 -7.86 -8.68 0.93
N ILE A 110 -9.17 -8.57 1.14
CA ILE A 110 -10.09 -8.00 0.15
C ILE A 110 -9.81 -6.51 -0.05
N GLY A 111 -9.63 -5.75 1.03
CA GLY A 111 -9.42 -4.31 0.97
C GLY A 111 -8.16 -3.93 0.19
N SER A 112 -7.07 -4.66 0.37
CA SER A 112 -5.83 -4.43 -0.36
C SER A 112 -5.93 -4.82 -1.83
N ILE A 113 -6.69 -5.86 -2.20
CA ILE A 113 -6.96 -6.18 -3.61
C ILE A 113 -7.77 -5.06 -4.28
N VAL A 114 -8.84 -4.60 -3.64
CA VAL A 114 -9.67 -3.50 -4.17
C VAL A 114 -8.83 -2.23 -4.34
N ALA A 115 -8.06 -1.86 -3.33
CA ALA A 115 -7.15 -0.72 -3.40
C ALA A 115 -6.11 -0.86 -4.52
N SER A 116 -5.57 -2.07 -4.71
CA SER A 116 -4.60 -2.36 -5.76
C SER A 116 -5.21 -2.18 -7.15
N LEU A 117 -6.43 -2.67 -7.38
CA LEU A 117 -7.15 -2.47 -8.64
C LEU A 117 -7.39 -0.99 -8.95
N VAL A 118 -7.79 -0.21 -7.93
CA VAL A 118 -8.00 1.24 -8.08
C VAL A 118 -6.70 1.95 -8.45
N LEU A 119 -5.60 1.64 -7.74
CA LEU A 119 -4.29 2.23 -8.02
C LEU A 119 -3.76 1.83 -9.41
N LEU A 120 -4.04 0.60 -9.85
CA LEU A 120 -3.66 0.12 -11.19
C LEU A 120 -4.43 0.87 -12.27
N ALA A 121 -5.76 0.96 -12.14
CA ALA A 121 -6.60 1.71 -13.06
C ALA A 121 -6.18 3.18 -13.12
N TRP A 122 -5.89 3.78 -11.98
CA TRP A 122 -5.41 5.17 -11.88
C TRP A 122 -4.04 5.36 -12.54
N GLY A 123 -3.08 4.46 -12.29
CA GLY A 123 -1.75 4.51 -12.89
C GLY A 123 -1.81 4.38 -14.41
N ILE A 124 -2.63 3.45 -14.94
CA ILE A 124 -2.83 3.27 -16.38
C ILE A 124 -3.52 4.49 -16.99
N PHE A 125 -4.53 5.06 -16.32
CA PHE A 125 -5.23 6.26 -16.77
C PHE A 125 -4.26 7.42 -16.97
N TRP A 126 -3.41 7.72 -15.99
CA TRP A 126 -2.42 8.78 -16.10
C TRP A 126 -1.36 8.49 -17.15
N ARG A 127 -0.89 7.24 -17.24
CA ARG A 127 0.07 6.85 -18.29
C ARG A 127 -0.48 7.11 -19.68
N ARG A 128 -1.74 6.69 -19.95
CA ARG A 128 -2.41 6.96 -21.23
C ARG A 128 -2.59 8.46 -21.51
N LYS A 129 -2.97 9.23 -20.50
CA LYS A 129 -3.10 10.70 -20.59
C LYS A 129 -1.76 11.39 -20.91
N VAL A 130 -0.67 10.90 -20.34
CA VAL A 130 0.70 11.37 -20.61
C VAL A 130 1.13 11.02 -22.03
N ASP A 131 0.99 9.75 -22.42
CA ASP A 131 1.44 9.27 -23.73
C ASP A 131 0.68 9.98 -24.88
N ALA A 132 -0.62 10.25 -24.69
CA ALA A 132 -1.45 10.96 -25.66
C ALA A 132 -1.17 12.48 -25.76
N HIS A 133 -0.28 13.03 -24.93
CA HIS A 133 -0.03 14.47 -24.79
C HIS A 133 -1.32 15.30 -24.56
N SER A 134 -2.38 14.67 -24.06
CA SER A 134 -3.73 15.24 -24.00
C SER A 134 -4.06 15.85 -22.63
N ILE A 135 -3.04 16.29 -21.90
CA ILE A 135 -3.22 16.98 -20.60
C ILE A 135 -3.52 18.46 -20.83
N PHE A 136 -3.13 19.02 -21.98
CA PHE A 136 -3.45 20.37 -22.45
C PHE A 136 -4.22 20.32 -23.76
#